data_AF-A0A8C5D6P7-F1
#
_entry.id   AF-A0A8C5D6P7-F1
#
_cell.length_a   1.000
_cell.length_b   1.000
_cell.length_c   1.000
_cell.angle_alpha   90.00
_cell.angle_beta   90.00
_cell.angle_gamma   90.00
#
_symmetry.space_group_name_H-M   'P 1'
#
loop_
_entity.id
_entity.type
_entity.pdbx_description
1 polymer ?
#
loop_
_entity_poly.entity_id
_entity_poly.type
_entity_poly.pdbx_seq_one_letter_code
_entity_poly.pdbx_strand_id
1 'polypeptide(L)'
;MPELHKHTKRFIQLQQNILESSQPVSAARLPCRVKVSAGRRYAWCACGHSKKQPFCDGAHKASAPDISPLRFTPDKDQTVLLCACKQTKNAPYCDGSHFKVIYRDDLISVCCPKKLANISRG
;
A
#
# COMPACT_ATOMS: atom_id res chain seq x y z
N MET A 1 33.24 2.98 25.57
CA MET A 1 32.46 1.82 25.09
C MET A 1 31.49 2.20 23.93
N PRO A 2 31.96 2.68 22.76
CA PRO A 2 31.09 3.08 21.64
C PRO A 2 30.72 1.95 20.65
N GLU A 3 31.40 0.80 20.68
CA GLU A 3 31.19 -0.29 19.71
C GLU A 3 29.93 -1.14 19.97
N LEU A 4 29.49 -1.26 21.22
CA LEU A 4 28.28 -2.03 21.56
C LEU A 4 27.01 -1.41 20.95
N HIS A 5 26.94 -0.08 20.84
CA HIS A 5 25.78 0.67 20.32
C HIS A 5 25.62 0.57 18.79
N LYS A 6 26.70 0.33 18.03
CA LYS A 6 26.64 0.18 16.58
C LYS A 6 26.02 -1.16 16.18
N HIS A 7 26.32 -2.20 16.96
CA HIS A 7 25.80 -3.55 16.73
C HIS A 7 24.30 -3.65 17.06
N THR A 8 23.83 -3.02 18.14
CA THR A 8 22.40 -2.98 18.47
C THR A 8 21.60 -2.18 17.44
N LYS A 9 22.12 -1.07 16.92
CA LYS A 9 21.45 -0.31 15.84
C LYS A 9 21.29 -1.13 14.55
N ARG A 10 22.30 -1.92 14.19
CA ARG A 10 22.26 -2.80 13.01
C ARG A 10 21.30 -3.98 13.21
N PHE A 11 21.22 -4.53 14.42
CA PHE A 11 20.28 -5.60 14.79
C PHE A 11 18.82 -5.12 14.79
N ILE A 12 18.58 -3.93 15.34
CA ILE A 12 17.25 -3.31 15.38
C ILE A 12 16.79 -2.92 13.96
N GLN A 13 17.66 -2.41 13.10
CA GLN A 13 17.33 -2.09 11.70
C GLN A 13 16.93 -3.34 10.89
N LEU A 14 17.61 -4.47 11.13
CA LEU A 14 17.28 -5.74 10.49
C LEU A 14 15.91 -6.26 10.95
N GLN A 15 15.59 -6.14 12.24
CA GLN A 15 14.28 -6.54 12.78
C GLN A 15 13.14 -5.63 12.30
N GLN A 16 13.38 -4.33 12.15
CA GLN A 16 12.39 -3.37 11.62
C GLN A 16 12.10 -3.60 10.13
N ASN A 17 13.13 -3.90 9.32
CA ASN A 17 12.96 -4.21 7.89
C ASN A 17 12.18 -5.52 7.63
N ILE A 18 12.24 -6.49 8.53
CA ILE A 18 11.52 -7.78 8.40
C ILE A 18 10.03 -7.61 8.71
N LEU A 19 9.64 -6.64 9.56
CA LEU A 19 8.25 -6.46 9.97
C LEU A 19 7.42 -5.72 8.90
N GLU A 20 8.04 -4.81 8.14
CA GLU A 20 7.36 -3.98 7.13
C GLU A 20 7.04 -4.69 5.80
N SER A 21 7.74 -5.78 5.46
CA SER A 21 7.57 -6.48 4.17
C SER A 21 6.35 -7.41 4.10
N SER A 22 5.70 -7.67 5.24
CA SER A 22 4.63 -8.68 5.37
C SER A 22 3.21 -8.15 5.18
N GLN A 23 3.02 -6.83 5.13
CA GLN A 23 1.70 -6.19 5.04
C GLN A 23 1.58 -5.29 3.80
N PRO A 24 0.42 -5.27 3.14
CA PRO A 24 0.22 -4.39 2.00
C PRO A 24 0.09 -2.92 2.43
N VAL A 25 0.70 -2.02 1.68
CA VAL A 25 0.59 -0.58 1.90
C VAL A 25 -0.55 0.03 1.08
N SER A 26 -1.21 1.04 1.62
CA SER A 26 -2.24 1.78 0.90
C SER A 26 -1.59 2.65 -0.19
N ALA A 27 -1.83 2.33 -1.46
CA ALA A 27 -1.26 3.09 -2.57
C ALA A 27 -2.06 4.37 -2.88
N ALA A 28 -3.37 4.34 -2.63
CA ALA A 28 -4.23 5.51 -2.70
C ALA A 28 -5.46 5.36 -1.79
N ARG A 29 -6.04 6.49 -1.39
CA ARG A 29 -7.22 6.57 -0.53
C ARG A 29 -8.53 6.24 -1.25
N LEU A 30 -8.59 6.39 -2.58
CA LEU A 30 -9.77 6.15 -3.40
C LEU A 30 -9.51 5.04 -4.43
N PRO A 31 -10.54 4.31 -4.89
CA PRO A 31 -10.39 3.30 -5.92
C PRO A 31 -10.03 3.88 -7.29
N CYS A 32 -9.35 3.08 -8.11
CA CYS A 32 -9.02 3.45 -9.48
C CYS A 32 -10.14 3.00 -10.42
N ARG A 33 -10.72 3.94 -11.19
CA ARG A 33 -11.67 3.63 -12.25
C ARG A 33 -10.92 3.20 -13.51
N VAL A 34 -11.16 1.97 -13.98
CA VAL A 34 -10.43 1.39 -15.11
C VAL A 34 -11.38 0.70 -16.08
N LYS A 35 -11.16 0.91 -17.39
CA LYS A 35 -11.79 0.10 -18.44
C LYS A 35 -11.03 -1.20 -18.59
N VAL A 36 -11.71 -2.33 -18.42
CA VAL A 36 -11.16 -3.66 -18.60
C VAL A 36 -11.81 -4.35 -19.79
N SER A 37 -11.05 -5.18 -20.47
CA SER A 37 -11.49 -5.90 -21.67
C SER A 37 -11.69 -7.39 -21.37
N ALA A 38 -12.73 -7.97 -21.96
CA ALA A 38 -13.05 -9.39 -21.89
C ALA A 38 -11.87 -10.24 -22.38
N GLY A 39 -11.57 -11.33 -21.67
CA GLY A 39 -10.50 -12.26 -22.02
C GLY A 39 -9.06 -11.73 -21.85
N ARG A 40 -8.89 -10.42 -21.58
CA ARG A 40 -7.56 -9.84 -21.34
C ARG A 40 -7.11 -10.13 -19.91
N ARG A 41 -5.87 -10.61 -19.78
CA ARG A 41 -5.26 -10.90 -18.47
C ARG A 41 -4.69 -9.64 -17.86
N TYR A 42 -5.07 -9.37 -16.61
CA TYR A 42 -4.55 -8.27 -15.81
C TYR A 42 -3.86 -8.81 -14.56
N ALA A 43 -2.88 -8.06 -14.06
CA ALA A 43 -2.22 -8.33 -12.79
C ALA A 43 -2.46 -7.13 -11.86
N TRP A 44 -3.37 -7.27 -10.90
CA TRP A 44 -3.64 -6.26 -9.89
C TRP A 44 -2.52 -6.23 -8.84
N CYS A 45 -2.06 -5.02 -8.48
CA CYS A 45 -1.06 -4.84 -7.45
C CYS A 45 -1.68 -5.10 -6.08
N ALA A 46 -1.23 -6.14 -5.38
CA ALA A 46 -1.68 -6.45 -4.02
C ALA A 46 -0.83 -5.75 -2.93
N CYS A 47 0.47 -5.51 -3.19
CA CYS A 47 1.39 -4.98 -2.17
C CYS A 47 1.33 -3.47 -1.94
N GLY A 48 0.83 -2.69 -2.91
CA GLY A 48 0.76 -1.23 -2.84
C GLY A 48 1.98 -0.47 -3.38
N HIS A 49 3.11 -1.11 -3.60
CA HIS A 49 4.36 -0.44 -4.03
C HIS A 49 4.49 -0.17 -5.54
N SER A 50 3.54 -0.62 -6.37
CA SER A 50 3.59 -0.38 -7.81
C SER A 50 3.48 1.11 -8.14
N LYS A 51 4.29 1.58 -9.08
CA LYS A 51 4.20 2.92 -9.68
C LYS A 51 3.16 2.98 -10.80
N LYS A 52 2.64 1.83 -11.25
CA LYS A 52 1.61 1.71 -12.30
C LYS A 52 0.26 1.26 -11.73
N GLN A 53 -0.13 1.81 -10.58
CA GLN A 53 -1.42 1.49 -9.96
C GLN A 53 -2.58 1.66 -10.96
N PRO A 54 -3.62 0.79 -10.90
CA PRO A 54 -3.83 -0.28 -9.93
C PRO A 54 -3.11 -1.60 -10.27
N PHE A 55 -2.29 -1.62 -11.33
CA PHE A 55 -1.66 -2.84 -11.84
C PHE A 55 -0.25 -3.04 -11.28
N CYS A 56 0.22 -4.28 -11.32
CA CYS A 56 1.55 -4.66 -10.88
C CYS A 56 2.61 -4.30 -11.93
N ASP A 57 3.71 -3.68 -11.49
CA ASP A 57 4.89 -3.36 -12.30
C ASP A 57 6.14 -4.18 -11.91
N GLY A 58 6.03 -5.05 -10.90
CA GLY A 58 7.12 -5.87 -10.40
C GLY A 58 7.78 -5.36 -9.11
N ALA A 59 7.43 -4.17 -8.61
CA ALA A 59 8.01 -3.59 -7.40
C ALA A 59 7.88 -4.49 -6.15
N HIS A 60 6.87 -5.37 -6.09
CA HIS A 60 6.67 -6.32 -4.99
C HIS A 60 7.92 -7.19 -4.73
N LYS A 61 8.69 -7.55 -5.76
CA LYS A 61 9.88 -8.40 -5.56
C LYS A 61 10.92 -7.77 -4.64
N ALA A 62 11.03 -6.45 -4.65
CA ALA A 62 11.99 -5.72 -3.83
C ALA A 62 11.38 -5.21 -2.51
N SER A 63 10.11 -4.75 -2.54
CA SER A 63 9.50 -4.08 -1.39
C SER A 63 8.59 -4.97 -0.54
N ALA A 64 8.03 -6.03 -1.11
CA ALA A 64 7.09 -6.94 -0.44
C ALA A 64 7.15 -8.34 -1.08
N PRO A 65 8.29 -9.06 -0.92
CA PRO A 65 8.55 -10.31 -1.63
C PRO A 65 7.51 -11.40 -1.33
N ASP A 66 6.88 -11.36 -0.17
CA ASP A 66 5.86 -12.31 0.26
C ASP A 66 4.47 -12.03 -0.33
N ILE A 67 4.27 -10.88 -0.99
CA ILE A 67 2.98 -10.45 -1.52
C ILE A 67 2.98 -10.52 -3.06
N SER A 68 2.37 -11.56 -3.59
CA SER A 68 2.21 -11.73 -5.04
C SER A 68 1.02 -10.95 -5.60
N PRO A 69 1.11 -10.44 -6.85
CA PRO A 69 -0.01 -9.76 -7.50
C PRO A 69 -1.13 -10.74 -7.87
N LEU A 70 -2.39 -10.30 -7.74
CA LEU A 70 -3.55 -11.10 -8.13
C LEU A 70 -3.77 -11.01 -9.64
N ARG A 71 -3.78 -12.16 -10.32
CA ARG A 71 -4.11 -12.23 -11.75
C ARG A 71 -5.60 -12.47 -11.93
N PHE A 72 -6.23 -11.70 -12.81
CA PHE A 72 -7.65 -11.88 -13.13
C PHE A 72 -7.90 -11.61 -14.62
N THR A 73 -9.00 -12.17 -15.11
CA THR A 73 -9.45 -12.06 -16.49
C THR A 73 -10.93 -11.69 -16.47
N PRO A 74 -11.35 -10.50 -16.92
CA PRO A 74 -12.76 -10.14 -17.00
C PRO A 74 -13.48 -10.96 -18.08
N ASP A 75 -14.75 -11.28 -17.85
CA ASP A 75 -15.59 -11.96 -18.84
C ASP A 75 -16.21 -11.00 -19.86
N LYS A 76 -16.29 -9.71 -19.52
CA LYS A 76 -16.95 -8.68 -20.33
C LYS A 76 -16.13 -7.40 -20.35
N ASP A 77 -16.30 -6.62 -21.41
CA ASP A 77 -15.81 -5.25 -21.50
C ASP A 77 -16.62 -4.37 -20.55
N GLN A 78 -15.96 -3.79 -19.55
CA GLN A 78 -16.66 -2.95 -18.57
C GLN A 78 -15.71 -1.96 -17.90
N THR A 79 -16.30 -0.92 -17.30
CA THR A 79 -15.58 -0.01 -16.41
C THR A 79 -15.77 -0.46 -14.97
N VAL A 80 -14.68 -0.77 -14.28
CA VAL A 80 -14.69 -1.27 -12.90
C VAL A 80 -13.93 -0.34 -11.98
N LEU A 81 -14.20 -0.45 -10.69
CA LEU A 81 -13.43 0.19 -9.63
C LEU A 81 -12.48 -0.82 -9.00
N LEU A 82 -11.19 -0.69 -9.27
CA LEU A 82 -10.16 -1.53 -8.67
C LEU A 82 -9.64 -0.92 -7.37
N CYS A 83 -9.37 -1.77 -6.39
CA CYS A 83 -8.91 -1.34 -5.08
C CYS A 83 -7.48 -0.77 -5.15
N ALA A 84 -7.28 0.43 -4.60
CA ALA A 84 -5.97 1.07 -4.48
C ALA A 84 -5.44 1.10 -3.03
N CYS A 85 -6.31 1.01 -2.02
CA CYS A 85 -5.91 1.00 -0.61
C CYS A 85 -5.40 -0.36 -0.10
N LYS A 86 -5.62 -1.43 -0.87
CA LYS A 86 -5.20 -2.81 -0.61
C LYS A 86 -5.82 -3.47 0.63
N GLN A 87 -6.89 -2.87 1.17
CA GLN A 87 -7.66 -3.38 2.31
C GLN A 87 -9.01 -4.02 1.89
N THR A 88 -9.26 -4.19 0.59
CA THR A 88 -10.50 -4.83 0.10
C THR A 88 -10.56 -6.29 0.50
N LYS A 89 -11.75 -6.77 0.86
CA LYS A 89 -12.04 -8.20 1.03
C LYS A 89 -12.57 -8.84 -0.25
N ASN A 90 -12.83 -8.04 -1.28
CA ASN A 90 -13.33 -8.47 -2.59
C ASN A 90 -12.30 -8.17 -3.70
N ALA A 91 -11.04 -8.57 -3.48
CA ALA A 91 -9.98 -8.31 -4.45
C ALA A 91 -10.31 -8.92 -5.82
N PRO A 92 -10.01 -8.23 -6.95
CA PRO A 92 -9.28 -6.96 -7.06
C PRO A 92 -10.17 -5.69 -6.94
N TYR A 93 -11.47 -5.86 -6.70
CA TYR A 93 -12.47 -4.80 -6.74
C TYR A 93 -12.54 -3.99 -5.45
N CYS A 94 -13.04 -2.76 -5.55
CA CYS A 94 -13.35 -1.95 -4.38
C CYS A 94 -14.65 -2.41 -3.71
N ASP A 95 -14.61 -2.57 -2.40
CA ASP A 95 -15.74 -2.94 -1.54
C ASP A 95 -16.09 -1.85 -0.51
N GLY A 96 -15.48 -0.66 -0.62
CA GLY A 96 -15.64 0.42 0.35
C GLY A 96 -14.70 0.35 1.57
N SER A 97 -13.86 -0.69 1.73
CA SER A 97 -12.92 -0.79 2.87
C SER A 97 -11.94 0.39 2.98
N HIS A 98 -11.74 1.15 1.89
CA HIS A 98 -10.93 2.36 1.86
C HIS A 98 -11.44 3.49 2.78
N PHE A 99 -12.74 3.54 3.11
CA PHE A 99 -13.25 4.52 4.06
C PHE A 99 -12.59 4.39 5.43
N LYS A 100 -12.36 3.16 5.92
CA LYS A 100 -11.66 2.92 7.19
C LYS A 100 -10.22 3.41 7.18
N VAL A 101 -9.57 3.36 6.01
CA VAL A 101 -8.19 3.86 5.82
C VAL A 101 -8.19 5.38 5.87
N ILE A 102 -9.12 6.04 5.17
CA ILE A 102 -9.28 7.50 5.18
C ILE A 102 -9.55 8.01 6.60
N TYR A 103 -10.55 7.46 7.29
CA TYR A 103 -10.90 7.93 8.64
C TYR A 103 -9.77 7.73 9.66
N ARG A 104 -8.96 6.67 9.54
CA ARG A 104 -7.76 6.52 10.39
C ARG A 104 -6.77 7.66 10.16
N ASP A 105 -6.50 8.01 8.92
CA ASP A 105 -5.57 9.10 8.58
C ASP A 105 -6.08 10.47 9.10
N ASP A 106 -7.38 10.73 8.95
CA ASP A 106 -7.99 12.01 9.34
C ASP A 106 -8.15 12.16 10.87
N LEU A 107 -8.48 11.07 11.58
CA LEU A 107 -8.52 11.07 13.05
C LEU A 107 -7.13 11.32 13.66
N ILE A 108 -6.06 10.86 13.03
CA ILE A 108 -4.69 11.18 13.45
C ILE A 108 -4.42 12.69 13.31
N SER A 109 -4.96 13.34 12.29
CA SER A 109 -4.84 14.79 12.10
C SER A 109 -5.62 15.60 13.15
N VAL A 110 -6.77 15.10 13.62
CA VAL A 110 -7.61 15.80 14.61
C VAL A 110 -7.13 15.54 16.04
N CYS A 111 -6.72 14.32 16.37
CA CYS A 111 -6.32 13.93 17.72
C CYS A 111 -4.83 14.22 18.04
N CYS A 112 -3.97 14.53 17.06
CA CYS A 112 -2.60 14.97 17.30
C CYS A 112 -2.23 16.22 16.46
N PRO A 113 -2.62 17.44 16.88
CA PRO A 113 -2.21 18.67 16.20
C PRO A 113 -0.70 18.97 16.30
N LYS A 114 0.11 18.13 16.97
CA LYS A 114 1.53 18.38 17.20
C LYS A 114 2.42 17.83 16.07
N LYS A 115 2.28 18.40 14.88
CA LYS A 115 3.39 18.40 13.90
C LYS A 115 3.42 19.65 13.00
N LEU A 116 3.07 20.80 13.56
CA LEU A 116 3.44 22.12 13.04
C LEU A 116 4.19 23.00 14.05
N ALA A 117 4.77 22.40 15.09
CA ALA A 117 5.73 23.09 15.95
C ALA A 117 7.15 22.75 15.50
N ASN A 118 7.62 23.40 14.43
CA ASN A 118 9.03 23.70 14.15
C ASN A 118 9.18 24.48 12.83
N ILE A 119 8.58 25.67 12.76
CA ILE A 119 9.13 26.83 12.00
C ILE A 119 8.87 28.06 12.87
N SER A 120 9.64 28.19 13.94
CA SER A 120 9.89 29.48 14.59
C SER A 120 11.28 29.42 15.23
N ARG A 121 12.27 29.91 14.47
CA ARG A 121 13.54 30.56 14.88
C ARG A 121 14.56 30.41 13.75
N GLY A 122 14.96 31.55 13.21
CA GLY A 122 15.87 31.74 12.08
C GLY A 122 15.47 33.01 11.36
#